data_AF-A0A953MUF3-F1
#
_entry.id   AF-A0A953MUF3-F1
#
_cell.length_a   1.000
_cell.length_b   1.000
_cell.length_c   1.000
_cell.angle_alpha   90.00
_cell.angle_beta   90.00
_cell.angle_gamma   90.00
#
_symmetry.space_group_name_H-M   'P 1'
#
loop_
_entity.id
_entity.type
_entity.pdbx_description
1 polymer ?
#
loop_
_entity_poly.entity_id
_entity_poly.type
_entity_poly.pdbx_seq_one_letter_code
_entity_poly.pdbx_strand_id
1 'polypeptide(L)'
;MFRIFAAMRQYVDQWRHLLPAGTGDVLVLLVQLIVVLTVVGWAYNRGFRAHDRGPLLRLPLLTLSFGLALLVRSFHQEWWQPLVIATAVIVAGFFDRNDTGRGMVLPIMLIATLLGLGLVLSALALTVVALFVFMLSPVTKR
;
A
#
# COMPACT_ATOMS: atom_id res chain seq x y z
N MET A 1 -16.89 -29.75 2.60
CA MET A 1 -16.19 -28.47 2.32
C MET A 1 -17.13 -27.25 2.32
N PHE A 2 -18.31 -27.32 1.68
CA PHE A 2 -19.27 -26.19 1.59
C PHE A 2 -19.85 -25.69 2.94
N ARG A 3 -20.09 -26.58 3.92
CA ARG A 3 -20.68 -26.22 5.23
C ARG A 3 -19.74 -25.38 6.12
N ILE A 4 -18.43 -25.56 5.97
CA ILE A 4 -17.42 -24.82 6.74
C ILE A 4 -17.42 -23.36 6.29
N PHE A 5 -17.45 -23.10 4.98
CA PHE A 5 -17.55 -21.73 4.45
C PHE A 5 -18.83 -21.01 4.87
N ALA A 6 -19.97 -21.71 4.89
CA ALA A 6 -21.23 -21.14 5.33
C ALA A 6 -21.19 -20.74 6.82
N ALA A 7 -20.67 -21.62 7.68
CA ALA A 7 -20.50 -21.33 9.11
C ALA A 7 -19.52 -20.18 9.33
N MET A 8 -18.40 -20.16 8.61
CA MET A 8 -17.38 -19.12 8.72
C MET A 8 -17.91 -17.74 8.30
N ARG A 9 -18.76 -17.68 7.27
CA ARG A 9 -19.44 -16.45 6.83
C ARG A 9 -20.41 -15.94 7.91
N GLN A 10 -21.18 -16.84 8.51
CA GLN A 10 -22.09 -16.52 9.62
C GLN A 10 -21.35 -15.90 10.82
N TYR A 11 -20.21 -16.47 11.20
CA TYR A 11 -19.38 -15.88 12.26
C TYR A 11 -18.89 -14.49 11.87
N VAL A 12 -18.36 -14.31 10.67
CA VAL A 12 -17.88 -12.99 10.20
C VAL A 12 -18.99 -11.94 10.25
N ASP A 13 -20.20 -12.27 9.79
CA ASP A 13 -21.35 -11.36 9.85
C ASP A 13 -21.78 -11.05 11.29
N GLN A 14 -21.67 -12.05 12.19
CA GLN A 14 -21.89 -11.89 13.62
C GLN A 14 -20.83 -11.01 14.29
N TRP A 15 -19.59 -10.94 13.83
CA TRP A 15 -18.62 -9.97 14.39
C TRP A 15 -18.76 -8.58 13.75
N ARG A 16 -19.23 -8.52 12.50
CA ARG A 16 -19.30 -7.29 11.72
C ARG A 16 -20.28 -6.26 12.28
N HIS A 17 -21.36 -6.68 12.92
CA HIS A 17 -22.33 -5.75 13.55
C HIS A 17 -21.79 -5.09 14.84
N LEU A 18 -20.76 -5.66 15.45
CA LEU A 18 -20.10 -5.08 16.64
C LEU A 18 -19.12 -3.96 16.25
N LEU A 19 -18.75 -3.87 14.98
CA LEU A 19 -17.83 -2.85 14.49
C LEU A 19 -18.61 -1.59 14.08
N PRO A 20 -18.06 -0.39 14.36
CA PRO A 20 -18.61 0.85 13.81
C PRO A 20 -18.72 0.77 12.28
N ALA A 21 -19.76 1.39 11.73
CA ALA A 21 -19.97 1.43 10.28
C ALA A 21 -18.71 1.96 9.57
N GLY A 22 -18.27 1.27 8.50
CA GLY A 22 -17.07 1.61 7.75
C GLY A 22 -15.76 1.02 8.27
N THR A 23 -15.72 0.45 9.49
CA THR A 23 -14.49 -0.15 10.05
C THR A 23 -14.00 -1.34 9.22
N GLY A 24 -14.92 -2.16 8.70
CA GLY A 24 -14.56 -3.29 7.86
C GLY A 24 -13.77 -2.88 6.62
N ASP A 25 -14.17 -1.80 5.96
CA ASP A 25 -13.50 -1.32 4.76
C ASP A 25 -12.12 -0.74 5.07
N VAL A 26 -11.98 -0.07 6.21
CA VAL A 26 -10.70 0.45 6.70
C VAL A 26 -9.73 -0.69 7.02
N LEU A 27 -10.21 -1.76 7.66
CA LEU A 27 -9.40 -2.96 7.92
C LEU A 27 -8.97 -3.65 6.64
N VAL A 28 -9.86 -3.78 5.65
CA VAL A 28 -9.51 -4.34 4.34
C VAL A 28 -8.42 -3.50 3.67
N LEU A 29 -8.55 -2.18 3.69
CA LEU A 29 -7.55 -1.26 3.15
C LEU A 29 -6.20 -1.42 3.87
N LEU A 30 -6.21 -1.52 5.20
CA LEU A 30 -4.99 -1.75 5.99
C LEU A 30 -4.31 -3.08 5.61
N VAL A 31 -5.08 -4.17 5.53
CA VAL A 31 -4.57 -5.49 5.16
C VAL A 31 -3.98 -5.47 3.74
N GLN A 32 -4.68 -4.86 2.78
CA GLN A 32 -4.18 -4.71 1.40
C GLN A 32 -2.85 -3.94 1.38
N LEU A 33 -2.76 -2.85 2.14
CA LEU A 33 -1.57 -2.03 2.21
C LEU A 33 -0.39 -2.79 2.84
N ILE A 34 -0.62 -3.55 3.91
CA ILE A 34 0.40 -4.43 4.52
C ILE A 34 0.92 -5.45 3.52
N VAL A 35 0.03 -6.09 2.77
CA VAL A 35 0.40 -7.08 1.74
C VAL A 35 1.25 -6.43 0.66
N VAL A 36 0.82 -5.28 0.13
CA VAL A 36 1.58 -4.52 -0.88
C VAL A 36 2.97 -4.13 -0.36
N LEU A 37 3.05 -3.52 0.82
CA LEU A 37 4.31 -3.09 1.43
C LEU A 37 5.27 -4.27 1.63
N THR A 38 4.76 -5.41 2.08
CA THR A 38 5.56 -6.61 2.30
C THR A 38 6.11 -7.15 0.99
N VAL A 39 5.28 -7.23 -0.05
CA VAL A 39 5.65 -7.76 -1.37
C VAL A 39 6.63 -6.84 -2.09
N VAL A 40 6.35 -5.53 -2.10
CA VAL A 40 7.24 -4.52 -2.69
C VAL A 40 8.54 -4.41 -1.90
N GLY A 41 8.47 -4.39 -0.57
CA GLY A 41 9.65 -4.36 0.31
C GLY A 41 10.52 -5.61 0.17
N TRP A 42 9.92 -6.77 -0.05
CA TRP A 42 10.65 -7.99 -0.40
C TRP A 42 11.38 -7.87 -1.74
N ALA A 43 10.70 -7.40 -2.78
CA ALA A 43 11.30 -7.23 -4.10
C ALA A 43 12.44 -6.19 -4.07
N TYR A 44 12.25 -5.11 -3.32
CA TYR A 44 13.28 -4.11 -3.05
C TYR A 44 14.51 -4.72 -2.35
N ASN A 45 14.28 -5.49 -1.27
CA ASN A 45 15.33 -6.10 -0.46
C ASN A 45 16.09 -7.25 -1.14
N ARG A 46 15.55 -7.83 -2.23
CA ARG A 46 16.15 -8.96 -2.94
C ARG A 46 17.59 -8.69 -3.39
N GLY A 47 17.90 -7.43 -3.73
CA GLY A 47 19.21 -7.04 -4.23
C GLY A 47 20.29 -6.85 -3.17
N PHE A 48 19.92 -6.72 -1.90
CA PHE A 48 20.85 -6.38 -0.83
C PHE A 48 21.47 -7.62 -0.18
N ARG A 49 22.72 -7.48 0.30
CA ARG A 49 23.38 -8.52 1.10
C ARG A 49 22.57 -8.73 2.39
N ALA A 50 22.65 -9.93 2.98
CA ALA A 50 21.83 -10.28 4.14
C ALA A 50 21.96 -9.29 5.32
N HIS A 51 23.14 -8.69 5.52
CA HIS A 51 23.38 -7.69 6.58
C HIS A 51 22.93 -6.27 6.22
N ASP A 52 22.75 -5.96 4.94
CA ASP A 52 22.30 -4.65 4.45
C ASP A 52 20.78 -4.59 4.25
N ARG A 53 20.07 -5.69 4.47
CA ARG A 53 18.61 -5.75 4.32
C ARG A 53 17.95 -4.97 5.45
N GLY A 54 17.29 -3.87 5.08
CA GLY A 54 16.34 -3.21 5.96
C GLY A 54 15.10 -4.06 6.25
N PRO A 55 14.23 -3.63 7.17
CA PRO A 55 12.98 -4.32 7.45
C PRO A 55 12.07 -4.37 6.21
N LEU A 56 11.40 -5.51 5.98
CA LEU A 56 10.45 -5.70 4.87
C LEU A 56 9.28 -4.72 4.95
N LEU A 57 8.80 -4.47 6.16
CA LEU A 57 7.71 -3.56 6.46
C LEU A 57 8.24 -2.45 7.37
N ARG A 58 8.48 -1.27 6.77
CA ARG A 58 8.88 -0.07 7.51
C ARG A 58 7.64 0.55 8.15
N LEU A 59 7.54 0.50 9.48
CA LEU A 59 6.41 1.10 10.21
C LEU A 59 6.15 2.57 9.84
N PRO A 60 7.16 3.46 9.74
CA PRO A 60 6.92 4.84 9.33
C PRO A 60 6.26 4.94 7.95
N LEU A 61 6.67 4.07 7.01
CA LEU A 61 6.13 4.04 5.67
C LEU A 61 4.70 3.49 5.66
N LEU A 62 4.41 2.45 6.45
CA LEU A 62 3.06 1.94 6.63
C LEU A 62 2.14 3.04 7.18
N THR A 63 2.56 3.72 8.26
CA THR A 63 1.76 4.77 8.89
C THR A 63 1.50 5.94 7.94
N LEU A 64 2.52 6.40 7.22
CA LEU A 64 2.37 7.48 6.24
C LEU A 64 1.46 7.08 5.08
N SER A 65 1.67 5.90 4.52
CA SER A 65 0.87 5.40 3.39
C SER A 65 -0.58 5.14 3.78
N PHE A 66 -0.80 4.62 4.99
CA PHE A 66 -2.14 4.37 5.51
C PHE A 66 -2.87 5.67 5.82
N GLY A 67 -2.21 6.62 6.47
CA GLY A 67 -2.76 7.96 6.71
C GLY A 67 -3.13 8.67 5.40
N LEU A 68 -2.27 8.58 4.38
CA LEU A 68 -2.56 9.10 3.05
C LEU A 68 -3.77 8.42 2.43
N ALA A 69 -3.85 7.09 2.46
CA ALA A 69 -4.97 6.35 1.89
C ALA A 69 -6.30 6.71 2.58
N LEU A 70 -6.30 6.91 3.90
CA LEU A 70 -7.46 7.40 4.65
C LEU A 70 -7.86 8.82 4.26
N LEU A 71 -6.88 9.73 4.15
CA LEU A 71 -7.10 11.11 3.75
C LEU A 71 -7.67 11.18 2.33
N VAL A 72 -7.13 10.41 1.39
CA VAL A 72 -7.66 10.33 0.03
C VAL A 72 -9.08 9.78 0.03
N ARG A 73 -9.35 8.76 0.85
CA ARG A 73 -10.67 8.15 0.99
C ARG A 73 -11.71 9.10 1.56
N SER A 74 -11.34 10.05 2.44
CA SER A 74 -12.30 11.04 2.94
C SER A 74 -12.77 12.02 1.87
N PHE A 75 -12.02 12.18 0.77
CA PHE A 75 -12.37 13.05 -0.36
C PHE A 75 -12.93 12.28 -1.58
N HIS A 76 -13.32 11.01 -1.41
CA HIS A 76 -13.67 10.10 -2.52
C HIS A 76 -14.88 10.57 -3.38
N GLN A 77 -15.63 11.60 -2.99
CA GLN A 77 -16.75 12.13 -3.79
C GLN A 77 -16.60 13.58 -4.21
N GLU A 78 -15.45 14.19 -3.96
CA GLU A 78 -15.24 15.61 -4.23
C GLU A 78 -14.39 15.84 -5.47
N TRP A 79 -14.62 16.95 -6.16
CA TRP A 79 -13.85 17.37 -7.35
C TRP A 79 -12.37 17.61 -7.05
N TRP A 80 -11.98 17.52 -5.77
CA TRP A 80 -10.64 17.69 -5.24
C TRP A 80 -9.73 16.47 -5.39
N GLN A 81 -10.25 15.30 -5.80
CA GLN A 81 -9.45 14.08 -5.98
C GLN A 81 -8.15 14.29 -6.78
N PRO A 82 -8.14 14.98 -7.94
CA PRO A 82 -6.91 15.18 -8.71
C PRO A 82 -5.87 16.01 -7.93
N LEU A 83 -6.34 16.94 -7.10
CA LEU A 83 -5.52 17.84 -6.30
C LEU A 83 -4.88 17.09 -5.13
N VAL A 84 -5.63 16.20 -4.49
CA VAL A 84 -5.11 15.31 -3.43
C VAL A 84 -4.07 14.35 -4.00
N ILE A 85 -4.34 13.74 -5.16
CA ILE A 85 -3.38 12.86 -5.85
C ILE A 85 -2.11 13.65 -6.20
N ALA A 86 -2.25 14.83 -6.82
CA ALA A 86 -1.11 15.66 -7.19
C ALA A 86 -0.26 16.04 -5.97
N THR A 87 -0.90 16.44 -4.87
CA THR A 87 -0.22 16.75 -3.61
C THR A 87 0.52 15.52 -3.07
N ALA A 88 -0.12 14.35 -3.09
CA ALA A 88 0.48 13.10 -2.65
C ALA A 88 1.72 12.72 -3.47
N VAL A 89 1.67 12.89 -4.79
CA VAL A 89 2.80 12.65 -5.69
C VAL A 89 3.94 13.63 -5.44
N ILE A 90 3.63 14.91 -5.25
CA ILE A 90 4.64 15.94 -4.95
C ILE A 90 5.34 15.64 -3.62
N VAL A 91 4.57 15.32 -2.58
CA VAL A 91 5.10 14.95 -1.25
C VAL A 91 5.97 13.69 -1.37
N ALA A 92 5.49 12.67 -2.06
CA ALA A 92 6.23 11.43 -2.27
C ALA A 92 7.55 11.67 -3.01
N GLY A 93 7.53 12.47 -4.08
CA GLY A 93 8.74 12.85 -4.84
C GLY A 93 9.72 13.70 -4.03
N PHE A 94 9.22 14.52 -3.10
CA PHE A 94 10.07 15.27 -2.17
C PHE A 94 10.80 14.35 -1.20
N PHE A 95 10.11 13.36 -0.63
CA PHE A 95 10.75 12.35 0.23
C PHE A 95 11.70 11.44 -0.53
N ASP A 96 11.41 11.15 -1.80
CA ASP A 96 12.25 10.30 -2.66
C ASP A 96 13.61 10.95 -2.99
N ARG A 97 13.64 12.28 -3.09
CA ARG A 97 14.88 13.04 -3.37
C ARG A 97 15.97 12.88 -2.32
N ASN A 98 15.60 12.55 -1.08
CA ASN A 98 16.55 12.38 0.01
C ASN A 98 17.09 10.94 0.12
N ASP A 99 16.51 9.98 -0.59
CA ASP A 99 16.93 8.57 -0.56
C ASP A 99 17.85 8.30 -1.77
N THR A 100 19.17 8.27 -1.55
CA THR A 100 20.23 8.15 -2.58
C THR A 100 20.27 6.82 -3.37
N GLY A 101 19.20 6.02 -3.37
CA GLY A 101 19.13 4.78 -4.14
C GLY A 101 17.79 4.07 -4.07
N ARG A 102 17.18 3.87 -5.24
CA ARG A 102 15.87 3.21 -5.47
C ARG A 102 14.76 3.76 -4.57
N GLY A 103 14.06 4.77 -5.08
CA GLY A 103 12.90 5.35 -4.43
C GLY A 103 11.75 4.36 -4.21
N MET A 104 11.70 3.71 -3.05
CA MET A 104 10.60 2.81 -2.66
C MET A 104 9.36 3.61 -2.22
N VAL A 105 9.58 4.87 -1.78
CA VAL A 105 8.54 5.73 -1.22
C VAL A 105 7.53 6.12 -2.29
N LEU A 106 7.99 6.57 -3.45
CA LEU A 106 7.13 7.04 -4.53
C LEU A 106 6.11 5.98 -5.03
N PRO A 107 6.51 4.76 -5.43
CA PRO A 107 5.57 3.75 -5.88
C PRO A 107 4.58 3.35 -4.78
N ILE A 108 5.01 3.31 -3.52
CA ILE A 108 4.13 2.93 -2.40
C ILE A 108 3.09 4.01 -2.12
N MET A 109 3.48 5.29 -2.13
CA MET A 109 2.54 6.40 -1.93
C MET A 109 1.51 6.45 -3.06
N LEU A 110 1.90 6.16 -4.30
CA LEU A 110 0.98 6.02 -5.43
C LEU A 110 0.01 4.85 -5.24
N ILE A 111 0.50 3.67 -4.87
CA ILE A 111 -0.37 2.50 -4.63
C ILE A 111 -1.35 2.78 -3.49
N ALA A 112 -0.87 3.39 -2.39
CA ALA A 112 -1.71 3.77 -1.26
C ALA A 112 -2.81 4.76 -1.66
N THR A 113 -2.48 5.74 -2.51
CA THR A 113 -3.45 6.69 -3.05
C THR A 113 -4.52 5.99 -3.88
N LEU A 114 -4.12 5.07 -4.76
CA LEU A 114 -5.07 4.29 -5.58
C LEU A 114 -5.97 3.40 -4.73
N LEU A 115 -5.44 2.77 -3.68
CA LEU A 115 -6.24 2.00 -2.71
C LEU A 115 -7.21 2.90 -1.93
N GLY A 116 -6.79 4.10 -1.54
CA GLY A 116 -7.63 5.10 -0.89
C GLY A 116 -8.81 5.56 -1.77
N LEU A 117 -8.60 5.67 -3.08
CA LEU A 117 -9.63 5.95 -4.09
C LEU A 117 -10.47 4.74 -4.49
N GLY A 118 -10.29 3.59 -3.83
CA GLY A 118 -11.00 2.36 -4.21
C GLY A 118 -10.63 1.81 -5.59
N LEU A 119 -9.59 2.34 -6.25
CA LEU A 119 -9.09 1.91 -7.57
C LEU A 119 -8.19 0.67 -7.43
N VAL A 120 -8.76 -0.41 -6.88
CA VAL A 120 -8.01 -1.62 -6.51
C VAL A 120 -7.32 -2.26 -7.71
N LEU A 121 -7.95 -2.26 -8.88
CA LEU A 121 -7.37 -2.85 -10.09
C LEU A 121 -6.13 -2.07 -10.55
N SER A 122 -6.20 -0.74 -10.52
CA SER A 122 -5.07 0.15 -10.84
C SER A 122 -3.94 0.00 -9.82
N ALA A 123 -4.29 -0.11 -8.53
CA ALA A 123 -3.32 -0.35 -7.46
C ALA A 123 -2.58 -1.69 -7.65
N LEU A 124 -3.29 -2.75 -8.02
CA LEU A 124 -2.69 -4.05 -8.32
C LEU A 124 -1.80 -3.98 -9.56
N ALA A 125 -2.26 -3.36 -10.65
CA ALA A 125 -1.47 -3.18 -11.86
C ALA A 125 -0.16 -2.44 -11.56
N LEU A 126 -0.25 -1.34 -10.80
CA LEU A 126 0.92 -0.58 -10.40
C LEU A 126 1.86 -1.37 -9.48
N THR A 127 1.31 -2.19 -8.58
CA THR A 127 2.10 -3.10 -7.73
C THR A 127 2.88 -4.10 -8.58
N VAL A 128 2.25 -4.70 -9.58
CA VAL A 128 2.90 -5.62 -10.53
C VAL A 128 4.01 -4.91 -11.31
N VAL A 129 3.74 -3.72 -11.84
CA VAL A 129 4.74 -2.91 -12.54
C VAL A 129 5.93 -2.59 -11.61
N ALA A 130 5.67 -2.15 -10.38
CA ALA A 130 6.71 -1.87 -9.41
C ALA A 130 7.56 -3.11 -9.11
N LEU A 131 6.94 -4.29 -8.99
CA LEU A 131 7.66 -5.55 -8.82
C LEU A 131 8.57 -5.84 -10.00
N PHE A 132 8.09 -5.74 -11.23
CA PHE A 132 8.92 -5.93 -12.41
C PHE A 132 10.09 -4.94 -12.44
N VAL A 133 9.85 -3.66 -12.15
CA VAL A 133 10.90 -2.65 -12.09
C VAL A 133 11.95 -3.00 -11.04
N PHE A 134 11.56 -3.37 -9.82
CA PHE A 134 12.51 -3.75 -8.78
C PHE A 134 13.25 -5.05 -9.07
N MET A 135 12.59 -6.01 -9.73
CA MET A 135 13.21 -7.28 -10.11
C MET A 135 14.18 -7.16 -11.29
N LEU A 136 13.92 -6.25 -12.24
CA LEU A 136 14.75 -6.02 -13.42
C LEU A 136 15.83 -4.95 -13.20
N SER A 137 15.65 -4.07 -12.20
CA SER A 137 16.63 -3.04 -11.90
C SER A 137 17.97 -3.68 -11.50
N PRO A 138 19.09 -3.27 -12.13
CA PRO A 138 20.41 -3.74 -11.75
C PRO A 138 20.75 -3.24 -10.34
N VAL A 139 21.22 -4.15 -9.49
CA VAL A 139 21.76 -3.80 -8.17
C VAL A 139 23.12 -3.17 -8.39
N THR A 140 23.17 -1.84 -8.45
CA THR A 140 24.46 -1.15 -8.43
C THR A 140 24.97 -1.26 -7.00
N LYS A 141 25.83 -2.25 -6.76
CA LYS A 141 26.57 -2.40 -5.50
C LYS A 141 27.36 -1.11 -5.28
N ARG A 142 27.01 -0.32 -4.28
CA ARG A 142 27.93 0.63 -3.65
C ARG A 142 28.16 0.14 -2.24
#